data_AF-A0A8J9UWY4-F1
#
_entry.id   AF-A0A8J9UWY4-F1
#
_cell.length_a   1.000
_cell.length_b   1.000
_cell.length_c   1.000
_cell.angle_alpha   90.00
_cell.angle_beta   90.00
_cell.angle_gamma   90.00
#
_symmetry.space_group_name_H-M   'P 1'
#
loop_
_entity.id
_entity.type
_entity.pdbx_description
1 polymer ?
#
loop_
_entity_poly.entity_id
_entity_poly.type
_entity_poly.pdbx_seq_one_letter_code
_entity_poly.pdbx_strand_id
1 'polypeptide(L)'
;MQVCADHVNAKSLHCFEIEDVHYEVRYRDKCQEVSSSLKQRAQLLGEFVAEQMSGLTQERDCSMPSVNLHLADLMNELKTCIIGIGFVLCGGALERAILYKVLADRVGLPCSLHRASSAHAWCEVAVPELNPAEDLQEEESYPAGLLRANYVVDLMEAPGKLLPRLSVEAQRVCGKQCSPYIARTLPEICKCEH
;
A
#
# COMPACT_ATOMS: atom_id res chain seq x y z
N MET A 1 10.51 -47.83 -52.13
CA MET A 1 11.94 -47.46 -52.19
C MET A 1 11.98 -45.93 -52.21
N GLN A 2 12.64 -45.33 -51.20
CA GLN A 2 12.90 -43.87 -50.97
C GLN A 2 11.67 -42.93 -50.98
N VAL A 3 11.17 -42.34 -49.89
CA VAL A 3 11.76 -41.41 -48.88
C VAL A 3 12.57 -40.26 -49.49
N CYS A 4 12.06 -39.04 -49.36
CA CYS A 4 12.77 -37.76 -49.10
C CYS A 4 11.68 -36.68 -48.87
N ALA A 5 11.26 -36.38 -47.64
CA ALA A 5 11.95 -35.71 -46.52
C ALA A 5 11.56 -34.23 -46.44
N ASP A 6 10.76 -33.94 -45.42
CA ASP A 6 10.41 -32.62 -44.91
C ASP A 6 11.66 -31.73 -44.79
N HIS A 7 11.62 -30.56 -45.42
CA HIS A 7 12.52 -29.46 -45.10
C HIS A 7 11.71 -28.39 -44.35
N VAL A 8 11.40 -28.67 -43.09
CA VAL A 8 11.03 -27.62 -42.14
C VAL A 8 12.31 -26.81 -41.86
N ASN A 9 12.27 -25.55 -42.26
CA ASN A 9 13.36 -24.59 -42.15
C ASN A 9 13.70 -24.31 -40.67
N ALA A 10 14.70 -25.01 -40.14
CA ALA A 10 15.21 -24.85 -38.78
C ALA A 10 15.84 -23.46 -38.48
N LYS A 11 15.95 -22.57 -39.47
CA LYS A 11 16.52 -21.22 -39.29
C LYS A 11 15.51 -20.18 -38.80
N SER A 12 14.24 -20.55 -38.59
CA SER A 12 13.16 -19.60 -38.28
C SER A 12 12.55 -19.74 -36.88
N LEU A 13 13.03 -20.62 -36.01
CA LEU A 13 12.54 -20.73 -34.62
C LEU A 13 13.52 -20.05 -33.65
N HIS A 14 14.81 -20.29 -33.85
CA HIS A 14 15.86 -19.78 -32.97
C HIS A 14 16.02 -18.25 -32.99
N CYS A 15 15.66 -17.53 -34.07
CA CYS A 15 15.68 -16.06 -34.07
C CYS A 15 14.50 -15.46 -33.27
N PHE A 16 13.31 -16.07 -33.34
CA PHE A 16 12.16 -15.64 -32.53
C PHE A 16 12.40 -15.92 -31.04
N GLU A 17 12.96 -17.09 -30.71
CA GLU A 17 13.30 -17.45 -29.33
C GLU A 17 14.34 -16.49 -28.70
N ILE A 18 15.31 -15.98 -29.46
CA ILE A 18 16.29 -14.99 -28.93
C ILE A 18 15.62 -13.63 -28.66
N GLU A 19 14.70 -13.19 -29.52
CA GLU A 19 13.97 -11.93 -29.34
C GLU A 19 13.01 -11.99 -28.14
N ASP A 20 12.32 -13.12 -27.94
CA ASP A 20 11.45 -13.37 -26.79
C ASP A 20 12.22 -13.42 -25.47
N VAL A 21 13.36 -14.13 -25.42
CA VAL A 21 14.20 -14.20 -24.20
C VAL A 21 14.77 -12.82 -23.85
N HIS A 22 15.22 -12.03 -24.83
CA HIS A 22 15.72 -10.68 -24.57
C HIS A 22 14.61 -9.73 -24.09
N TYR A 23 13.40 -9.87 -24.64
CA TYR A 23 12.23 -9.13 -24.20
C TYR A 23 11.84 -9.47 -22.75
N GLU A 24 11.79 -10.75 -22.39
CA GLU A 24 11.48 -11.21 -21.02
C GLU A 24 12.49 -10.70 -19.99
N VAL A 25 13.80 -10.76 -20.30
CA VAL A 25 14.85 -10.24 -19.42
C VAL A 25 14.67 -8.74 -19.20
N ARG A 26 14.47 -7.98 -20.28
CA ARG A 26 14.25 -6.52 -20.20
C ARG A 26 12.96 -6.15 -19.45
N TYR A 27 11.91 -6.96 -19.60
CA TYR A 27 10.64 -6.77 -18.90
C TYR A 27 10.79 -7.03 -17.39
N ARG A 28 11.46 -8.12 -17.01
CA ARG A 28 11.78 -8.44 -15.61
C ARG A 28 12.59 -7.33 -14.95
N ASP A 29 13.62 -6.81 -15.62
CA ASP A 29 14.43 -5.70 -15.12
C ASP A 29 13.58 -4.45 -14.87
N LYS A 30 12.70 -4.09 -15.81
CA LYS A 30 11.80 -2.95 -15.66
C LYS A 30 10.78 -3.15 -14.54
N CYS A 31 10.25 -4.35 -14.38
CA CYS A 31 9.35 -4.67 -13.26
C CYS A 31 10.06 -4.56 -11.91
N GLN A 32 11.31 -5.01 -11.84
CA GLN A 32 12.14 -4.88 -10.64
C GLN A 32 12.47 -3.41 -10.33
N GLU A 33 12.78 -2.61 -11.34
CA GLU A 33 13.00 -1.17 -11.20
C GLU A 33 11.75 -0.47 -10.66
N VAL A 34 10.59 -0.70 -11.26
CA VAL A 34 9.33 -0.09 -10.80
C VAL A 34 8.95 -0.59 -9.40
N SER A 35 9.11 -1.89 -9.13
CA SER A 35 8.83 -2.49 -7.82
C SER A 35 9.71 -1.88 -6.73
N SER A 36 11.02 -1.73 -6.98
CA SER A 36 11.94 -1.11 -6.01
C SER A 36 11.63 0.36 -5.78
N SER A 37 11.34 1.12 -6.84
CA SER A 37 10.96 2.54 -6.74
C SER A 37 9.67 2.74 -5.94
N LEU A 38 8.62 1.97 -6.22
CA LEU A 38 7.35 2.07 -5.51
C LEU A 38 7.49 1.70 -4.03
N LYS A 39 8.25 0.65 -3.72
CA LYS A 39 8.54 0.26 -2.33
C LYS A 39 9.27 1.38 -1.60
N GLN A 40 10.34 1.92 -2.18
CA GLN A 40 11.10 3.00 -1.55
C GLN A 40 10.24 4.24 -1.29
N ARG A 41 9.42 4.65 -2.26
CA ARG A 41 8.50 5.77 -2.12
C ARG A 41 7.45 5.52 -1.04
N ALA A 42 6.92 4.30 -0.97
CA ALA A 42 5.97 3.90 0.06
C ALA A 42 6.59 3.94 1.47
N GLN A 43 7.84 3.50 1.61
CA GLN A 43 8.59 3.52 2.88
C GLN A 43 8.87 4.95 3.34
N LEU A 44 9.48 5.76 2.46
CA LEU A 44 9.79 7.17 2.76
C LEU A 44 8.54 7.97 3.13
N LEU A 45 7.43 7.71 2.44
CA LEU A 45 6.18 8.38 2.76
C LEU A 45 5.65 7.97 4.15
N GLY A 46 5.79 6.70 4.55
CA GLY A 46 5.35 6.22 5.85
C GLY A 46 6.18 6.81 7.00
N GLU A 47 7.50 6.87 6.81
CA GLU A 47 8.43 7.55 7.72
C GLU A 47 8.07 9.04 7.85
N PHE A 48 7.87 9.73 6.73
CA PHE A 48 7.50 11.15 6.70
C PHE A 48 6.17 11.40 7.44
N VAL A 49 5.14 10.62 7.15
CA VAL A 49 3.82 10.75 7.82
C VAL A 49 3.96 10.58 9.33
N ALA A 50 4.69 9.56 9.77
CA ALA A 50 4.92 9.35 11.19
C ALA A 50 5.67 10.52 11.81
N GLU A 51 6.67 11.08 11.12
CA GLU A 51 7.40 12.26 11.58
C GLU A 51 6.49 13.48 11.73
N GLN A 52 5.64 13.76 10.74
CA GLN A 52 4.71 14.90 10.78
C GLN A 52 3.62 14.76 11.85
N MET A 53 3.26 13.53 12.22
CA MET A 53 2.18 13.22 13.16
C MET A 53 2.66 12.55 14.46
N SER A 54 3.94 12.76 14.82
CA SER A 54 4.57 12.18 16.01
C SER A 54 4.21 12.91 17.32
N GLY A 55 3.33 13.91 17.30
CA GLY A 55 3.02 14.70 18.47
C GLY A 55 3.99 15.88 18.68
N LEU A 56 3.61 16.76 19.60
CA LEU A 56 4.28 18.04 19.83
C LEU A 56 5.36 17.99 20.93
N THR A 57 5.44 16.86 21.64
CA THR A 57 6.36 16.67 22.78
C THR A 57 7.60 15.89 22.36
N GLN A 58 8.65 15.99 23.17
CA GLN A 58 9.88 15.23 22.95
C GLN A 58 9.65 13.71 23.02
N GLU A 59 8.66 13.28 23.81
CA GLU A 59 8.28 11.88 23.99
C GLU A 59 7.53 11.30 22.79
N ARG A 60 7.07 12.16 21.87
CA ARG A 60 6.31 11.78 20.67
C ARG A 60 5.10 10.89 20.97
N ASP A 61 4.41 11.18 22.07
CA ASP A 61 3.25 10.38 22.49
C ASP A 61 2.10 10.53 21.47
N CYS A 62 1.73 9.40 20.88
CA CYS A 62 0.61 9.27 19.94
C CYS A 62 -0.46 8.30 20.47
N SER A 63 -0.55 8.18 21.79
CA SER A 63 -1.61 7.45 22.46
C SER A 63 -2.99 8.05 22.14
N MET A 64 -4.04 7.22 22.22
CA MET A 64 -5.41 7.67 21.99
C MET A 64 -5.82 8.89 22.85
N PRO A 65 -5.48 8.98 24.14
CA PRO A 65 -5.74 10.18 24.93
C PRO A 65 -5.05 11.44 24.37
N SER A 66 -3.78 11.34 23.97
CA SER A 66 -3.01 12.47 23.44
C SER A 66 -3.55 12.94 22.09
N VAL A 67 -3.93 12.01 21.21
CA VAL A 67 -4.61 12.32 19.94
C VAL A 67 -5.94 13.03 20.22
N ASN A 68 -6.77 12.48 21.12
CA ASN A 68 -8.07 13.07 21.44
C ASN A 68 -7.95 14.49 22.03
N LEU A 69 -6.98 14.71 22.93
CA LEU A 69 -6.71 16.02 23.50
C LEU A 69 -6.28 17.01 22.42
N HIS A 70 -5.35 16.61 21.55
CA HIS A 70 -4.90 17.45 20.44
C HIS A 70 -6.04 17.82 19.47
N LEU A 71 -6.90 16.87 19.12
CA LEU A 71 -8.07 17.15 18.28
C LEU A 71 -9.05 18.09 18.99
N ALA A 72 -9.26 17.93 20.30
CA ALA A 72 -10.12 18.83 21.09
C ALA A 72 -9.57 20.26 21.11
N ASP A 73 -8.26 20.43 21.27
CA ASP A 73 -7.60 21.73 21.22
C ASP A 73 -7.77 22.39 19.84
N LEU A 74 -7.57 21.64 18.75
CA LEU A 74 -7.81 22.14 17.40
C LEU A 74 -9.27 22.55 17.17
N MET A 75 -10.24 21.76 17.64
CA MET A 75 -11.66 22.14 17.52
C MET A 75 -11.97 23.43 18.27
N ASN A 76 -11.38 23.59 19.47
CA ASN A 76 -11.55 24.77 20.30
C ASN A 76 -10.88 26.00 19.67
N GLU A 77 -9.72 25.84 19.04
CA GLU A 77 -8.98 26.92 18.36
C GLU A 77 -9.70 27.36 17.08
N LEU A 78 -10.04 26.40 16.21
CA LEU A 78 -10.66 26.66 14.90
C LEU A 78 -12.17 26.95 14.98
N LYS A 79 -12.79 26.75 16.14
CA LYS A 79 -14.25 26.89 16.37
C LYS A 79 -15.10 26.03 15.43
N THR A 80 -14.62 24.84 15.10
CA THR A 80 -15.31 23.88 14.22
C THR A 80 -14.92 22.45 14.56
N CYS A 81 -15.82 21.49 14.30
CA CYS A 81 -15.52 20.06 14.38
C CYS A 81 -14.95 19.49 13.06
N ILE A 82 -14.79 20.33 12.04
CA ILE A 82 -14.20 19.94 10.75
C ILE A 82 -12.73 20.34 10.77
N ILE A 83 -11.85 19.36 10.99
CA ILE A 83 -10.40 19.56 11.03
C ILE A 83 -9.79 19.07 9.72
N GLY A 84 -9.02 19.93 9.05
CA GLY A 84 -8.20 19.51 7.92
C GLY A 84 -7.05 18.63 8.41
N ILE A 85 -6.80 17.50 7.74
CA ILE A 85 -5.77 16.53 8.18
C ILE A 85 -4.37 17.14 8.31
N GLY A 86 -4.06 18.20 7.56
CA GLY A 86 -2.78 18.92 7.63
C GLY A 86 -2.58 19.76 8.90
N PHE A 87 -3.62 19.96 9.72
CA PHE A 87 -3.48 20.60 11.04
C PHE A 87 -3.16 19.61 12.16
N VAL A 88 -3.33 18.31 11.92
CA VAL A 88 -3.14 17.28 12.93
C VAL A 88 -1.66 16.94 13.04
N LEU A 89 -1.08 17.23 14.21
CA LEU A 89 0.35 17.03 14.52
C LEU A 89 0.57 15.86 15.47
N CYS A 90 -0.46 15.41 16.19
CA CYS A 90 -0.48 14.18 16.98
C CYS A 90 -1.54 13.25 16.38
N GLY A 91 -1.12 12.17 15.72
CA GLY A 91 -2.02 11.26 15.01
C GLY A 91 -1.83 9.80 15.41
N GLY A 92 -2.94 9.08 15.56
CA GLY A 92 -2.96 7.63 15.76
C GLY A 92 -3.05 6.88 14.43
N ALA A 93 -3.50 5.63 14.49
CA ALA A 93 -3.62 4.77 13.30
C ALA A 93 -4.53 5.38 12.22
N LEU A 94 -5.67 5.95 12.62
CA LEU A 94 -6.60 6.57 11.69
C LEU A 94 -6.00 7.79 10.98
N GLU A 95 -5.52 8.77 11.75
CA GLU A 95 -5.07 10.06 11.21
C GLU A 95 -3.87 9.85 10.30
N ARG A 96 -2.92 9.00 10.72
CA ARG A 96 -1.74 8.66 9.91
C ARG A 96 -2.11 7.94 8.62
N ALA A 97 -3.02 6.97 8.67
CA ALA A 97 -3.47 6.29 7.46
C ALA A 97 -4.18 7.24 6.48
N ILE A 98 -4.99 8.18 6.97
CA ILE A 98 -5.62 9.20 6.14
C ILE A 98 -4.57 10.11 5.50
N LEU A 99 -3.60 10.63 6.27
CA LEU A 99 -2.56 11.49 5.73
C LEU A 99 -1.71 10.74 4.69
N TYR A 100 -1.32 9.50 4.99
CA TYR A 100 -0.59 8.64 4.06
C TYR A 100 -1.35 8.47 2.75
N LYS A 101 -2.64 8.13 2.82
CA LYS A 101 -3.47 7.94 1.62
C LYS A 101 -3.52 9.21 0.77
N VAL A 102 -3.78 10.36 1.40
CA VAL A 102 -3.87 11.65 0.69
C VAL A 102 -2.54 11.98 0.00
N LEU A 103 -1.41 11.82 0.69
CA LEU A 103 -0.10 12.10 0.12
C LEU A 103 0.29 11.10 -0.97
N ALA A 104 -0.02 9.82 -0.77
CA ALA A 104 0.21 8.75 -1.75
C ALA A 104 -0.52 9.06 -3.06
N ASP A 105 -1.78 9.47 -3.00
CA ASP A 105 -2.56 9.86 -4.19
C ASP A 105 -1.96 11.08 -4.88
N ARG A 106 -1.42 12.05 -4.12
CA ARG A 106 -0.78 13.24 -4.71
C ARG A 106 0.50 12.93 -5.45
N VAL A 107 1.26 11.94 -5.00
CA VAL A 107 2.50 11.53 -5.67
C VAL A 107 2.26 10.41 -6.69
N GLY A 108 1.05 9.88 -6.82
CA GLY A 108 0.74 8.76 -7.70
C GLY A 108 1.35 7.43 -7.23
N LEU A 109 1.39 7.21 -5.90
CA LEU A 109 1.70 5.92 -5.31
C LEU A 109 0.41 5.08 -5.24
N PRO A 110 0.32 3.93 -5.93
CA PRO A 110 -0.87 3.09 -5.89
C PRO A 110 -1.11 2.52 -4.48
N CYS A 111 -2.16 2.98 -3.81
CA CYS A 111 -2.53 2.45 -2.50
C CYS A 111 -4.05 2.50 -2.26
N SER A 112 -4.52 1.71 -1.30
CA SER A 112 -5.90 1.73 -0.81
C SER A 112 -5.93 1.99 0.69
N LEU A 113 -6.93 2.76 1.14
CA LEU A 113 -7.19 3.01 2.56
C LEU A 113 -8.27 2.04 3.03
N HIS A 114 -7.99 1.35 4.13
CA HIS A 114 -8.90 0.43 4.78
C HIS A 114 -9.18 0.89 6.21
N ARG A 115 -10.40 0.69 6.68
CA ARG A 115 -10.83 1.13 8.01
C ARG A 115 -11.52 -0.01 8.74
N ALA A 116 -11.01 -0.36 9.92
CA ALA A 116 -11.62 -1.37 10.78
C ALA A 116 -12.61 -0.75 11.77
N SER A 117 -12.26 0.38 12.38
CA SER A 117 -13.06 0.97 13.47
C SER A 117 -13.08 2.50 13.41
N SER A 118 -13.72 3.14 14.38
CA SER A 118 -13.81 4.59 14.45
C SER A 118 -12.43 5.27 14.54
N ALA A 119 -11.44 4.63 15.17
CA ALA A 119 -10.10 5.18 15.40
C ALA A 119 -8.97 4.33 14.76
N HIS A 120 -9.31 3.34 13.94
CA HIS A 120 -8.32 2.41 13.35
C HIS A 120 -8.48 2.27 11.84
N ALA A 121 -7.41 2.58 11.12
CA ALA A 121 -7.30 2.43 9.67
C ALA A 121 -5.84 2.10 9.28
N TRP A 122 -5.66 1.56 8.08
CA TRP A 122 -4.35 1.25 7.51
C TRP A 122 -4.36 1.46 6.00
N CYS A 123 -3.16 1.51 5.41
CA CYS A 123 -2.99 1.57 3.96
C CYS A 123 -2.35 0.30 3.43
N GLU A 124 -2.82 -0.13 2.26
CA GLU A 124 -2.20 -1.18 1.46
C GLU A 124 -1.63 -0.57 0.19
N VAL A 125 -0.39 -0.91 -0.18
CA VAL A 125 0.25 -0.44 -1.41
C VAL A 125 0.29 -1.53 -2.46
N ALA A 126 0.02 -1.15 -3.71
CA ALA A 126 0.13 -2.05 -4.83
C ALA A 126 1.51 -1.94 -5.47
N VAL A 127 2.17 -3.09 -5.62
CA VAL A 127 3.52 -3.21 -6.19
C VAL A 127 3.48 -4.30 -7.25
N PRO A 128 4.18 -4.13 -8.40
CA PRO A 128 4.27 -5.17 -9.41
C PRO A 128 4.84 -6.46 -8.83
N GLU A 129 4.16 -7.57 -9.09
CA GLU A 129 4.62 -8.92 -8.75
C GLU A 129 4.62 -9.78 -10.00
N LEU A 130 5.74 -10.45 -10.25
CA LEU A 130 5.87 -11.42 -11.33
C LEU A 130 5.46 -12.78 -10.78
N ASN A 131 4.38 -13.34 -11.29
CA ASN A 131 4.03 -14.73 -11.01
C ASN A 131 4.86 -15.64 -11.92
N PRO A 132 5.70 -16.55 -11.39
CA PRO A 132 6.51 -17.44 -12.22
C PRO A 132 5.70 -18.41 -13.08
N ALA A 133 4.40 -18.57 -12.77
CA ALA A 133 3.48 -19.46 -13.45
C ALA A 133 2.55 -18.76 -14.46
N GLU A 134 2.64 -17.43 -14.60
CA GLU A 134 1.86 -16.69 -15.60
C GLU A 134 2.65 -16.59 -16.91
N ASP A 135 2.07 -17.10 -18.00
CA ASP A 135 2.63 -16.99 -19.34
C ASP A 135 2.62 -15.52 -19.77
N LEU A 136 3.82 -14.92 -19.92
CA LEU A 136 4.01 -13.50 -20.29
C LEU A 136 3.63 -13.17 -21.74
N GLN A 137 2.90 -14.08 -22.42
CA GLN A 137 2.59 -14.01 -23.85
C GLN A 137 1.38 -13.13 -24.19
N GLU A 138 0.55 -12.76 -23.21
CA GLU A 138 -0.57 -11.84 -23.41
C GLU A 138 -0.21 -10.39 -23.00
N GLU A 139 -0.79 -9.41 -23.69
CA GLU A 139 -0.56 -7.95 -23.64
C GLU A 139 -0.77 -7.27 -22.26
N GLU A 140 -0.22 -7.77 -21.17
CA GLU A 140 0.04 -7.01 -19.94
C GLU A 140 1.40 -6.29 -20.03
N SER A 141 1.67 -5.56 -21.13
CA SER A 141 3.01 -5.07 -21.48
C SER A 141 3.57 -3.92 -20.63
N TYR A 142 2.98 -3.59 -19.48
CA TYR A 142 3.51 -2.57 -18.58
C TYR A 142 3.34 -2.97 -17.11
N PRO A 143 4.28 -2.58 -16.21
CA PRO A 143 4.24 -2.93 -14.79
C PRO A 143 2.92 -2.57 -14.07
N ALA A 144 2.10 -1.69 -14.65
CA ALA A 144 0.77 -1.34 -14.15
C ALA A 144 -0.21 -2.53 -14.15
N GLY A 145 -0.16 -3.45 -15.13
CA GLY A 145 -1.02 -4.65 -15.18
C GLY A 145 -0.72 -5.65 -14.05
N LEU A 146 0.55 -5.67 -13.62
CA LEU A 146 1.07 -6.50 -12.54
C LEU A 146 0.85 -5.91 -11.14
N LEU A 147 0.23 -4.73 -11.02
CA LEU A 147 -0.02 -4.13 -9.72
C LEU A 147 -0.97 -5.02 -8.91
N ARG A 148 -0.48 -5.46 -7.75
CA ARG A 148 -1.24 -6.22 -6.77
C ARG A 148 -1.03 -5.59 -5.40
N ALA A 149 -2.11 -5.43 -4.64
CA ALA A 149 -2.08 -4.86 -3.29
C ALA A 149 -1.38 -5.84 -2.33
N ASN A 150 -0.05 -5.81 -2.30
CA ASN A 150 0.76 -6.89 -1.74
C ASN A 150 1.39 -6.54 -0.41
N TYR A 151 1.30 -5.29 0.03
CA TYR A 151 1.91 -4.86 1.28
C TYR A 151 0.96 -3.98 2.08
N VAL A 152 0.89 -4.25 3.38
CA VAL A 152 0.36 -3.32 4.38
C VAL A 152 1.50 -2.40 4.82
N VAL A 153 1.24 -1.10 4.89
CA VAL A 153 2.21 -0.11 5.37
C VAL A 153 2.07 0.02 6.88
N ASP A 154 3.14 -0.26 7.61
CA ASP A 154 3.21 0.04 9.03
C ASP A 154 3.42 1.55 9.23
N LEU A 155 2.54 2.18 10.00
CA LEU A 155 2.58 3.62 10.32
C LEU A 155 2.70 3.87 11.84
N MET A 156 2.75 2.80 12.64
CA MET A 156 2.68 2.88 14.11
C MET A 156 3.95 2.32 14.75
N GLU A 157 4.27 1.05 14.53
CA GLU A 157 5.35 0.35 15.25
C GLU A 157 6.71 0.56 14.57
N ALA A 158 6.77 0.34 13.26
CA ALA A 158 7.93 0.60 12.42
C ALA A 158 7.51 1.41 11.18
N PRO A 159 7.33 2.74 11.32
CA PRO A 159 6.85 3.59 10.24
C PRO A 159 7.59 3.38 8.91
N GLY A 160 6.83 3.23 7.83
CA GLY A 160 7.35 2.98 6.50
C GLY A 160 7.60 1.51 6.18
N LYS A 161 7.71 0.62 7.18
CA LYS A 161 7.94 -0.80 6.92
C LYS A 161 6.79 -1.40 6.09
N LEU A 162 7.15 -2.10 5.03
CA LEU A 162 6.20 -2.81 4.16
C LEU A 162 6.06 -4.25 4.64
N LEU A 163 4.87 -4.60 5.12
CA LEU A 163 4.53 -5.91 5.64
C LEU A 163 3.81 -6.69 4.54
N PRO A 164 4.31 -7.88 4.12
CA PRO A 164 3.60 -8.68 3.12
C PRO A 164 2.14 -8.90 3.54
N ARG A 165 1.21 -8.70 2.61
CA ARG A 165 -0.21 -8.87 2.90
C ARG A 165 -0.44 -10.30 3.40
N LEU A 166 -1.32 -10.44 4.40
CA LEU A 166 -1.62 -11.70 5.09
C LEU A 166 -0.50 -12.23 6.02
N SER A 167 0.65 -11.56 6.12
CA SER A 167 1.65 -11.92 7.14
C SER A 167 1.11 -11.68 8.55
N VAL A 168 1.71 -12.35 9.54
CA VAL A 168 1.32 -12.20 10.95
C VAL A 168 1.49 -10.76 11.42
N GLU A 169 2.54 -10.07 10.96
CA GLU A 169 2.77 -8.67 11.25
C GLU A 169 1.70 -7.78 10.60
N ALA A 170 1.34 -8.03 9.34
CA ALA A 170 0.31 -7.28 8.64
C ALA A 170 -1.05 -7.41 9.35
N GLN A 171 -1.39 -8.60 9.86
CA GLN A 171 -2.63 -8.82 10.61
C GLN A 171 -2.70 -7.99 11.90
N ARG A 172 -1.58 -7.75 12.58
CA ARG A 172 -1.52 -6.88 13.76
C ARG A 172 -1.86 -5.44 13.41
N VAL A 173 -1.40 -4.96 12.25
CA VAL A 173 -1.70 -3.61 11.75
C VAL A 173 -3.15 -3.48 11.28
N CYS A 174 -3.71 -4.49 10.61
CA CYS A 174 -5.09 -4.43 10.09
C CYS A 174 -6.14 -4.37 11.22
N GLY A 175 -5.81 -4.83 12.42
CA GLY A 175 -6.75 -4.91 13.53
C GLY A 175 -7.88 -5.91 13.27
N LYS A 176 -8.80 -6.03 14.23
CA LYS A 176 -9.98 -6.90 14.08
C LYS A 176 -11.04 -6.17 13.25
N GLN A 177 -11.68 -6.89 12.33
CA GLN A 177 -12.80 -6.35 11.55
C GLN A 177 -13.99 -6.07 12.47
N CYS A 178 -14.43 -4.81 12.54
CA CYS A 178 -15.74 -4.48 13.07
C CYS A 178 -16.82 -4.73 12.02
N SER A 179 -18.07 -4.82 12.49
CA SER A 179 -19.24 -4.71 11.61
C SER A 179 -19.12 -3.48 10.71
N PRO A 180 -19.41 -3.58 9.41
CA PRO A 180 -19.27 -2.46 8.48
C PRO A 180 -20.07 -1.25 8.98
N TYR A 181 -19.42 -0.08 8.97
CA TYR A 181 -20.10 1.17 9.30
C TYR A 181 -21.17 1.45 8.24
N ILE A 182 -22.43 1.47 8.67
CA ILE A 182 -23.55 1.92 7.83
C ILE A 182 -23.87 3.36 8.24
N ALA A 183 -23.65 4.30 7.32
CA ALA A 183 -23.95 5.71 7.55
C ALA A 183 -25.40 5.87 8.06
N ARG A 184 -25.59 6.67 9.12
CA ARG A 184 -26.85 6.94 9.84
C ARG A 184 -27.30 5.90 10.87
N THR A 185 -26.59 4.78 11.00
CA THR A 185 -26.84 3.81 12.08
C THR A 185 -25.55 3.61 12.87
N LEU A 186 -25.28 4.54 13.80
CA LEU A 186 -24.18 4.39 14.75
C LEU A 186 -24.65 3.49 15.89
N PRO A 187 -24.13 2.26 16.04
CA PRO A 187 -24.29 1.57 17.32
C PRO A 187 -23.62 2.42 18.41
N GLU A 188 -24.29 2.62 19.54
CA GLU A 188 -23.75 3.41 20.66
C GLU A 188 -22.41 2.87 21.19
N ILE A 189 -22.14 1.58 20.95
CA ILE A 189 -20.94 0.86 21.39
C ILE A 189 -20.41 0.01 20.24
N CYS A 190 -19.10 0.09 19.95
CA CYS A 190 -18.44 -0.84 19.03
C CYS A 190 -18.47 -2.26 19.64
N LYS A 191 -19.09 -3.22 18.94
CA LYS A 191 -19.11 -4.64 19.35
C LYS A 191 -17.86 -5.40 18.92
N CYS A 192 -16.74 -4.70 18.72
CA CYS A 192 -15.48 -5.33 18.38
C CYS A 192 -14.96 -6.12 19.58
N GLU A 193 -14.91 -7.46 19.49
CA GLU A 193 -14.36 -8.31 20.54
C GLU A 193 -12.87 -7.98 20.72
N HIS A 194 -12.46 -7.54 21.92
CA HIS A 194 -11.09 -7.19 22.28
C HIS A 194 -10.09 -8.33 22.05
#